data_AF-A0A7C4H0B4-F1
#
_entry.id   AF-A0A7C4H0B4-F1
#
_cell.length_a   1.000
_cell.length_b   1.000
_cell.length_c   1.000
_cell.angle_alpha   90.00
_cell.angle_beta   90.00
_cell.angle_gamma   90.00
#
_symmetry.space_group_name_H-M   'P 1'
#
loop_
_entity.id
_entity.type
_entity.pdbx_description
1 polymer ?
#
loop_
_entity_poly.entity_id
_entity_poly.type
_entity_poly.pdbx_seq_one_letter_code
_entity_poly.pdbx_strand_id
1 'polypeptide(L)'
;MYWVVLMEIRALIVDALNSAERARSISPPKSVIEISALRWELYASLQNLLDALAMIVSDLRLRRPSSYADLGVVLYDAGLIDEETRENIKLIAVTRNILAHAYRRLGSEDLDRIVKDILSKVEDVAKNVEKLVSEKNIDPEPIPLTNIERIAKVFEKNNVILAYLYGSRARGTEREDSDYDIAVLFGKADVSVVDEIRLAMEIARELGVSSDKIDIVALDKADPLLKMRILREGVPIYERPQGFRTRWEREEYLEILRQMDLYEIYIGSRPRSTEQRKNRELEDH
;
A
#
# COMPACT_ATOMS: atom_id res chain seq x y z
N MET A 1 10.60 -18.27 6.59
CA MET A 1 9.79 -17.15 6.06
C MET A 1 10.25 -15.80 6.61
N TYR A 2 10.47 -15.66 7.93
CA TYR A 2 11.03 -14.46 8.59
C TYR A 2 12.30 -13.89 7.95
N TRP A 3 13.29 -14.76 7.68
CA TRP A 3 14.55 -14.33 7.04
C TRP A 3 14.34 -13.71 5.66
N VAL A 4 13.41 -14.24 4.87
CA VAL A 4 13.15 -13.75 3.51
C VAL A 4 12.51 -12.37 3.54
N VAL A 5 11.53 -12.16 4.42
CA VAL A 5 10.85 -10.87 4.62
C VAL A 5 11.81 -9.78 5.07
N LEU A 6 12.64 -10.09 6.08
CA LEU A 6 13.64 -9.17 6.59
C LEU A 6 14.69 -8.82 5.52
N MET A 7 15.08 -9.81 4.72
CA MET A 7 15.99 -9.61 3.58
C MET A 7 15.39 -8.72 2.50
N GLU A 8 14.10 -8.82 2.20
CA GLU A 8 13.43 -7.97 1.21
C GLU A 8 13.39 -6.51 1.66
N ILE A 9 13.00 -6.24 2.92
CA ILE A 9 12.99 -4.88 3.48
C ILE A 9 14.40 -4.28 3.47
N ARG A 10 15.40 -5.06 3.91
CA ARG A 10 16.80 -4.62 3.90
C ARG A 10 17.33 -4.41 2.48
N ALA A 11 16.96 -5.25 1.52
CA ALA A 11 17.34 -5.08 0.13
C ALA A 11 16.82 -3.74 -0.43
N LEU A 12 15.56 -3.40 -0.18
CA LEU A 12 15.01 -2.10 -0.60
C LEU A 12 15.69 -0.91 0.07
N ILE A 13 16.05 -1.02 1.36
CA ILE A 13 16.80 0.03 2.05
C ILE A 13 18.20 0.19 1.42
N VAL A 14 18.89 -0.91 1.16
CA VAL A 14 20.21 -0.91 0.49
C VAL A 14 20.10 -0.33 -0.91
N ASP A 15 19.09 -0.71 -1.68
CA ASP A 15 18.85 -0.16 -3.02
C ASP A 15 18.54 1.33 -2.98
N ALA A 16 17.78 1.79 -1.97
CA ALA A 16 17.51 3.20 -1.76
C ALA A 16 18.80 4.01 -1.52
N LEU A 17 19.70 3.50 -0.67
CA LEU A 17 20.98 4.13 -0.35
C LEU A 17 21.95 4.08 -1.54
N ASN A 18 22.02 2.96 -2.27
CA ASN A 18 22.84 2.84 -3.47
C ASN A 18 22.39 3.83 -4.56
N SER A 19 21.08 4.00 -4.74
CA SER A 19 20.54 5.03 -5.65
C SER A 19 20.87 6.45 -5.18
N ALA A 20 20.83 6.72 -3.87
CA ALA A 20 21.26 8.01 -3.33
C ALA A 20 22.74 8.30 -3.65
N GLU A 21 23.62 7.31 -3.47
CA GLU A 21 25.05 7.44 -3.79
C GLU A 21 25.28 7.71 -5.28
N ARG A 22 24.58 6.98 -6.17
CA ARG A 22 24.64 7.22 -7.61
C ARG A 22 24.10 8.61 -7.97
N ALA A 23 23.02 9.07 -7.34
CA ALA A 23 22.53 10.44 -7.53
C ALA A 23 23.59 11.49 -7.13
N ARG A 24 24.29 11.29 -5.99
CA ARG A 24 25.38 12.19 -5.56
C ARG A 24 26.54 12.21 -6.56
N SER A 25 26.88 11.09 -7.18
CA SER A 25 27.99 11.04 -8.15
C SER A 25 27.67 11.70 -9.50
N ILE A 26 26.38 11.80 -9.86
CA ILE A 26 25.93 12.49 -11.07
C ILE A 26 25.75 14.00 -10.83
N SER A 27 25.49 14.44 -9.59
CA SER A 27 25.27 15.85 -9.28
C SER A 27 26.58 16.67 -9.20
N PRO A 28 26.62 17.90 -9.73
CA PRO A 28 25.60 18.55 -10.55
C PRO A 28 25.62 18.02 -11.99
N PRO A 29 24.45 17.79 -12.63
CA PRO A 29 24.39 17.22 -13.97
C PRO A 29 24.77 18.27 -15.04
N LYS A 30 25.60 17.85 -15.99
CA LYS A 30 26.22 18.66 -17.05
C LYS A 30 25.60 18.42 -18.43
N SER A 31 24.82 17.36 -18.58
CA SER A 31 24.16 17.01 -19.85
C SER A 31 22.70 16.62 -19.65
N VAL A 32 21.92 16.64 -20.74
CA VAL A 32 20.52 16.18 -20.73
C VAL A 32 20.39 14.70 -20.31
N ILE A 33 21.39 13.89 -20.66
CA ILE A 33 21.47 12.49 -20.26
C ILE A 33 21.69 12.40 -18.75
N GLU A 34 22.64 13.16 -18.21
CA GLU A 34 22.91 13.21 -16.77
C GLU A 34 21.73 13.75 -15.96
N ILE A 35 20.99 14.74 -16.49
CA ILE A 35 19.74 15.22 -15.87
C ILE A 35 18.72 14.08 -15.76
N SER A 36 18.56 13.29 -16.83
CA SER A 36 17.62 12.16 -16.85
C SER A 36 18.05 11.05 -15.89
N ALA A 37 19.35 10.71 -15.89
CA ALA A 37 19.92 9.71 -14.99
C ALA A 37 19.82 10.16 -13.52
N LEU A 38 20.17 11.41 -13.21
CA LEU A 38 20.05 11.96 -11.86
C LEU A 38 18.61 11.92 -11.36
N ARG A 39 17.65 12.33 -12.19
CA ARG A 39 16.22 12.24 -11.86
C ARG A 39 15.82 10.80 -11.53
N TRP A 40 16.24 9.83 -12.35
CA TRP A 40 15.92 8.43 -12.11
C TRP A 40 16.49 7.93 -10.79
N GLU A 41 17.76 8.20 -10.51
CA GLU A 41 18.41 7.75 -9.28
C GLU A 41 17.79 8.41 -8.03
N LEU A 42 17.44 9.70 -8.11
CA LEU A 42 16.67 10.36 -7.05
C LEU A 42 15.30 9.70 -6.85
N TYR A 43 14.55 9.46 -7.93
CA TYR A 43 13.25 8.82 -7.86
C TYR A 43 13.34 7.41 -7.26
N ALA A 44 14.25 6.58 -7.76
CA ALA A 44 14.47 5.21 -7.31
C ALA A 44 14.86 5.18 -5.82
N SER A 45 15.74 6.09 -5.39
CA SER A 45 16.12 6.20 -3.98
C SER A 45 14.91 6.46 -3.07
N LEU A 46 14.11 7.48 -3.40
CA LEU A 46 12.95 7.84 -2.59
C LEU A 46 11.86 6.75 -2.63
N GLN A 47 11.61 6.16 -3.81
CA GLN A 47 10.60 5.11 -3.97
C GLN A 47 10.96 3.86 -3.18
N ASN A 48 12.20 3.37 -3.27
CA ASN A 48 12.61 2.15 -2.58
C ASN A 48 12.54 2.30 -1.05
N LEU A 49 12.90 3.46 -0.53
CA LEU A 49 12.76 3.74 0.91
C LEU A 49 11.30 3.74 1.35
N LEU A 50 10.42 4.37 0.57
CA LEU A 50 8.99 4.43 0.83
C LEU A 50 8.32 3.04 0.72
N ASP A 51 8.75 2.20 -0.21
CA ASP A 51 8.30 0.82 -0.35
C ASP A 51 8.71 -0.02 0.87
N ALA A 52 9.95 0.15 1.36
CA ALA A 52 10.42 -0.50 2.59
C ALA A 52 9.58 -0.11 3.81
N LEU A 53 9.24 1.19 3.95
CA LEU A 53 8.35 1.69 5.00
C LEU A 53 6.94 1.09 4.90
N ALA A 54 6.39 1.00 3.69
CA ALA A 54 5.08 0.38 3.45
C ALA A 54 5.08 -1.11 3.81
N MET A 55 6.16 -1.83 3.52
CA MET A 55 6.35 -3.22 3.92
C MET A 55 6.41 -3.37 5.45
N ILE A 56 7.11 -2.49 6.16
CA ILE A 56 7.17 -2.52 7.62
C ILE A 56 5.80 -2.27 8.24
N VAL A 57 5.08 -1.26 7.76
CA VAL A 57 3.70 -0.97 8.21
C VAL A 57 2.78 -2.16 7.99
N SER A 58 2.91 -2.82 6.83
CA SER A 58 2.19 -4.05 6.52
C SER A 58 2.50 -5.18 7.49
N ASP A 59 3.79 -5.45 7.71
CA ASP A 59 4.23 -6.61 8.48
C ASP A 59 3.97 -6.47 9.98
N LEU A 60 4.04 -5.24 10.50
CA LEU A 60 3.66 -4.91 11.87
C LEU A 60 2.14 -4.85 12.08
N ARG A 61 1.35 -5.10 11.03
CA ARG A 61 -0.13 -5.03 11.02
C ARG A 61 -0.68 -3.72 11.60
N LEU A 62 -0.02 -2.61 11.27
CA LEU A 62 -0.50 -1.29 11.67
C LEU A 62 -1.68 -0.85 10.79
N ARG A 63 -2.36 0.23 11.19
CA ARG A 63 -3.38 0.89 10.36
C ARG A 63 -2.82 1.15 8.96
N ARG A 64 -3.45 0.62 7.89
CA ARG A 64 -2.94 0.85 6.52
C ARG A 64 -3.08 2.34 6.14
N PRO A 65 -2.00 3.01 5.74
CA PRO A 65 -2.04 4.40 5.31
C PRO A 65 -2.67 4.56 3.92
N SER A 66 -3.32 5.70 3.69
CA SER A 66 -3.98 6.00 2.42
C SER A 66 -3.07 6.57 1.33
N SER A 67 -1.83 6.90 1.67
CA SER A 67 -0.80 7.42 0.76
C SER A 67 0.59 7.18 1.37
N TYR A 68 1.64 7.34 0.57
CA TYR A 68 3.02 7.27 1.08
C TYR A 68 3.34 8.35 2.13
N ALA A 69 2.69 9.52 2.08
CA ALA A 69 2.87 10.56 3.10
C ALA A 69 2.25 10.18 4.45
N ASP A 70 1.20 9.36 4.46
CA ASP A 70 0.53 8.86 5.67
C ASP A 70 1.34 7.73 6.36
N LEU A 71 2.35 7.14 5.70
CA LEU A 71 3.25 6.15 6.32
C LEU A 71 3.94 6.70 7.56
N GLY A 72 4.41 7.94 7.50
CA GLY A 72 5.07 8.59 8.63
C GLY A 72 4.12 8.73 9.82
N VAL A 73 2.87 9.14 9.57
CA VAL A 73 1.85 9.30 10.62
C VAL A 73 1.56 7.96 11.30
N VAL A 74 1.36 6.90 10.51
CA VAL A 74 1.11 5.55 11.04
C VAL A 74 2.24 5.05 11.93
N LEU A 75 3.49 5.24 11.52
CA LEU A 75 4.66 4.79 12.28
C LEU A 75 4.87 5.63 13.55
N TYR A 76 4.59 6.93 13.48
CA TYR A 76 4.67 7.84 14.63
C TYR A 76 3.60 7.52 15.68
N ASP A 77 2.34 7.32 15.26
CA ASP A 77 1.23 6.96 16.13
C ASP A 77 1.49 5.62 16.84
N ALA A 78 2.20 4.70 16.19
CA ALA A 78 2.64 3.43 16.77
C ALA A 78 3.87 3.56 17.71
N GLY A 79 4.42 4.76 17.89
CA GLY A 79 5.59 5.03 18.72
C GLY A 79 6.90 4.43 18.18
N LEU A 80 6.97 4.16 16.87
CA LEU A 80 8.11 3.48 16.25
C LEU A 80 9.16 4.45 15.70
N ILE A 81 8.76 5.70 15.46
CA ILE A 81 9.63 6.77 14.96
C ILE A 81 9.33 8.07 15.72
N ASP A 82 10.28 9.00 15.69
CA ASP A 82 10.10 10.35 16.23
C ASP A 82 9.45 11.31 15.23
N GLU A 83 9.13 12.51 15.73
CA GLU A 83 8.48 13.57 14.97
C GLU A 83 9.36 14.04 13.78
N GLU A 84 10.67 14.06 13.97
CA GLU A 84 11.62 14.45 12.92
C GLU A 84 11.61 13.46 11.75
N THR A 85 11.66 12.16 12.05
CA THR A 85 11.54 11.09 11.06
C THR A 85 10.20 11.15 10.34
N ARG A 86 9.10 11.44 11.06
CA ARG A 86 7.76 11.62 10.47
C ARG A 86 7.75 12.71 9.40
N GLU A 87 8.29 13.89 9.71
CA GLU A 87 8.33 15.00 8.76
C GLU A 87 9.28 14.72 7.59
N ASN A 88 10.39 14.02 7.83
CA ASN A 88 11.29 13.59 6.76
C ASN A 88 10.60 12.62 5.79
N ILE A 89 9.83 11.63 6.28
CA ILE A 89 9.06 10.70 5.43
C ILE A 89 8.05 11.47 4.56
N LYS A 90 7.34 12.44 5.15
CA LYS A 90 6.39 13.28 4.40
C LYS A 90 7.09 14.07 3.29
N LEU A 91 8.24 14.69 3.59
CA LEU A 91 9.02 15.43 2.60
C LEU A 91 9.55 14.53 1.47
N ILE A 92 10.01 13.33 1.80
CA ILE A 92 10.46 12.30 0.83
C ILE A 92 9.31 11.91 -0.10
N ALA A 93 8.12 11.61 0.45
CA ALA A 93 6.93 11.25 -0.33
C ALA A 93 6.52 12.37 -1.30
N VAL A 94 6.46 13.62 -0.83
CA VAL A 94 6.12 14.78 -1.67
C VAL A 94 7.17 15.00 -2.77
N THR A 95 8.46 14.89 -2.43
CA THR A 95 9.56 15.07 -3.40
C THR A 95 9.52 14.01 -4.49
N ARG A 96 9.26 12.75 -4.13
CA ARG A 96 9.14 11.63 -5.07
C ARG A 96 8.00 11.87 -6.07
N ASN A 97 6.86 12.37 -5.59
CA ASN A 97 5.72 12.72 -6.45
C ASN A 97 6.11 13.85 -7.43
N ILE A 98 6.80 14.89 -6.97
CA ILE A 98 7.29 15.97 -7.84
C ILE A 98 8.23 15.43 -8.92
N LEU A 99 9.17 14.53 -8.57
CA LEU A 99 10.10 13.92 -9.52
C LEU A 99 9.39 13.09 -10.60
N ALA A 100 8.33 12.36 -10.21
CA ALA A 100 7.48 11.62 -11.14
C ALA A 100 6.68 12.52 -12.10
N HIS A 101 6.29 13.72 -11.67
CA HIS A 101 5.35 14.58 -12.43
C HIS A 101 6.05 15.66 -13.26
N ALA A 102 7.12 16.25 -12.75
CA ALA A 102 7.66 17.50 -13.26
C ALA A 102 8.61 17.32 -14.46
N TYR A 103 8.33 16.36 -15.35
CA TYR A 103 9.20 16.05 -16.50
C TYR A 103 9.60 17.28 -17.32
N ARG A 104 8.74 18.31 -17.37
CA ARG A 104 8.96 19.56 -18.13
C ARG A 104 9.52 20.75 -17.34
N ARG A 105 9.70 20.66 -16.01
CA ARG A 105 9.99 21.85 -15.17
C ARG A 105 11.24 21.79 -14.29
N LEU A 106 11.74 20.60 -13.94
CA LEU A 106 12.94 20.52 -13.07
C LEU A 106 14.20 20.72 -13.91
N GLY A 107 14.92 21.81 -13.63
CA GLY A 107 16.24 22.08 -14.19
C GLY A 107 17.37 21.40 -13.40
N SER A 108 18.60 21.59 -13.88
CA SER A 108 19.82 21.08 -13.20
C SER A 108 19.93 21.61 -11.75
N GLU A 109 19.63 22.89 -11.54
CA GLU A 109 19.69 23.52 -10.21
C GLU A 109 18.68 22.92 -9.21
N ASP A 110 17.46 22.60 -9.68
CA ASP A 110 16.43 22.00 -8.81
C ASP A 110 16.84 20.59 -8.37
N LEU A 111 17.39 19.80 -9.30
CA LEU A 111 17.86 18.45 -8.98
C LEU A 111 19.06 18.48 -8.02
N ASP A 112 19.99 19.42 -8.20
CA ASP A 112 21.14 19.58 -7.31
C ASP A 112 20.71 19.99 -5.88
N ARG A 113 19.68 20.83 -5.75
CA ARG A 113 19.07 21.13 -4.44
C ARG A 113 18.44 19.91 -3.80
N ILE A 114 17.72 19.08 -4.57
CA ILE A 114 17.15 17.84 -4.05
C ILE A 114 18.26 16.91 -3.54
N VAL A 115 19.37 16.78 -4.27
CA VAL A 115 20.54 16.00 -3.83
C VAL A 115 21.10 16.49 -2.49
N LYS A 116 21.21 17.81 -2.32
CA LYS A 116 21.78 18.42 -1.11
C LYS A 116 20.84 18.34 0.09
N ASP A 117 19.56 18.60 -0.11
CA ASP A 117 18.61 18.84 0.98
C ASP A 117 17.79 17.61 1.35
N ILE A 118 17.60 16.66 0.41
CA ILE A 118 16.69 15.52 0.58
C ILE A 118 17.43 14.21 0.81
N LEU A 119 18.58 13.98 0.17
CA LEU A 119 19.27 12.68 0.30
C LEU A 119 19.84 12.42 1.70
N SER A 120 20.27 13.47 2.43
CA SER A 120 20.66 13.31 3.85
C SER A 120 19.49 12.79 4.69
N LYS A 121 18.27 13.27 4.41
CA LYS A 121 17.05 12.82 5.11
C LYS A 121 16.67 11.38 4.76
N VAL A 122 16.93 10.95 3.51
CA VAL A 122 16.77 9.54 3.11
C VAL A 122 17.69 8.65 3.94
N GLU A 123 18.95 9.05 4.10
CA GLU A 123 19.95 8.33 4.91
C GLU A 123 19.53 8.27 6.38
N ASP A 124 19.04 9.37 6.95
CA ASP A 124 18.55 9.44 8.34
C ASP A 124 17.35 8.51 8.57
N VAL A 125 16.35 8.55 7.67
CA VAL A 125 15.18 7.66 7.75
C VAL A 125 15.59 6.21 7.57
N ALA A 126 16.44 5.89 6.58
CA ALA A 126 16.94 4.54 6.36
C ALA A 126 17.63 3.97 7.60
N LYS A 127 18.47 4.76 8.27
CA LYS A 127 19.16 4.35 9.51
C LYS A 127 18.18 4.09 10.66
N ASN A 128 17.20 4.96 10.87
CA ASN A 128 16.18 4.78 11.90
C ASN A 128 15.34 3.54 11.64
N VAL A 129 15.03 3.27 10.37
CA VAL A 129 14.29 2.09 9.94
C VAL A 129 15.12 0.81 10.10
N GLU A 130 16.39 0.80 9.72
CA GLU A 130 17.27 -0.36 9.95
C GLU A 130 17.34 -0.72 11.43
N LYS A 131 17.45 0.29 12.30
CA LYS A 131 17.42 0.11 13.75
C LYS A 131 16.11 -0.54 14.19
N LEU A 132 14.96 -0.01 13.78
CA LEU A 132 13.64 -0.58 14.07
C LEU A 132 13.53 -2.05 13.64
N VAL A 133 13.96 -2.33 12.41
CA VAL A 133 13.94 -3.66 11.78
C VAL A 133 14.89 -4.64 12.48
N SER A 134 15.97 -4.14 13.09
CA SER A 134 16.90 -4.96 13.89
C SER A 134 16.42 -5.22 15.32
N GLU A 135 15.65 -4.30 15.91
CA GLU A 135 15.20 -4.35 17.31
C GLU A 135 13.88 -5.12 17.48
N LYS A 136 13.03 -5.17 16.44
CA LYS A 136 11.78 -5.94 16.47
C LYS A 136 11.88 -7.17 15.57
N ASN A 137 11.69 -8.36 16.17
CA ASN A 137 11.25 -9.54 15.43
C ASN A 137 9.83 -9.25 14.92
N ILE A 138 9.75 -8.71 13.70
CA ILE A 138 8.49 -8.38 13.03
C ILE A 138 7.74 -9.70 12.77
N ASP A 139 6.86 -10.06 13.71
CA ASP A 139 5.97 -11.21 13.58
C ASP A 139 4.52 -10.77 13.77
N PRO A 140 3.66 -10.98 12.76
CA PRO A 140 2.24 -10.71 12.86
C PRO A 140 1.51 -11.76 13.73
N GLU A 141 1.01 -11.40 14.92
CA GLU A 141 0.30 -12.33 15.85
C GLU A 141 -0.85 -13.12 15.17
N PRO A 142 -0.99 -14.44 15.41
CA PRO A 142 -2.14 -15.21 14.93
C PRO A 142 -3.41 -14.81 15.69
N ILE A 143 -4.44 -14.41 14.96
CA ILE A 143 -5.77 -14.16 15.53
C ILE A 143 -6.46 -15.53 15.73
N PRO A 144 -6.99 -15.85 16.92
CA PRO A 144 -7.71 -17.10 17.13
C PRO A 144 -9.13 -16.98 16.54
N LEU A 145 -9.51 -17.95 15.73
CA LEU A 145 -10.74 -17.92 14.94
C LEU A 145 -11.69 -19.05 15.36
N THR A 146 -12.52 -18.79 16.37
CA THR A 146 -13.64 -19.67 16.72
C THR A 146 -14.86 -19.27 15.89
N ASN A 147 -15.28 -20.18 14.99
CA ASN A 147 -16.45 -20.20 14.05
C ASN A 147 -16.08 -20.43 12.57
N ILE A 148 -14.79 -20.41 12.22
CA ILE A 148 -14.31 -20.44 10.82
C ILE A 148 -14.03 -21.86 10.29
N GLU A 149 -13.88 -22.83 11.17
CA GLU A 149 -13.53 -24.21 10.79
C GLU A 149 -14.54 -24.87 9.85
N ARG A 150 -15.82 -24.49 9.91
CA ARG A 150 -16.89 -25.03 9.06
C ARG A 150 -16.77 -24.55 7.61
N ILE A 151 -16.61 -23.24 7.42
CA ILE A 151 -16.45 -22.64 6.08
C ILE A 151 -15.05 -22.91 5.48
N ALA A 152 -14.04 -23.18 6.31
CA ALA A 152 -12.70 -23.54 5.84
C ALA A 152 -12.68 -24.76 4.89
N LYS A 153 -13.53 -25.77 5.14
CA LYS A 153 -13.67 -26.92 4.24
C LYS A 153 -14.30 -26.55 2.89
N VAL A 154 -15.24 -25.59 2.90
CA VAL A 154 -15.85 -25.07 1.68
C VAL A 154 -14.81 -24.31 0.87
N PHE A 155 -14.00 -23.46 1.50
CA PHE A 155 -12.88 -22.77 0.84
C PHE A 155 -11.88 -23.75 0.24
N GLU A 156 -11.46 -24.75 1.00
CA GLU A 156 -10.54 -25.79 0.52
C GLU A 156 -11.08 -26.54 -0.71
N LYS A 157 -12.34 -27.00 -0.65
CA LYS A 157 -12.98 -27.72 -1.76
C LYS A 157 -13.05 -26.87 -3.05
N ASN A 158 -13.19 -25.56 -2.90
CA ASN A 158 -13.31 -24.63 -4.02
C ASN A 158 -11.96 -24.02 -4.44
N ASN A 159 -10.83 -24.57 -3.96
CA ASN A 159 -9.46 -24.09 -4.24
C ASN A 159 -9.25 -22.61 -3.93
N VAL A 160 -9.91 -22.10 -2.89
CA VAL A 160 -9.64 -20.76 -2.39
C VAL A 160 -8.24 -20.70 -1.80
N ILE A 161 -7.51 -19.63 -2.07
CA ILE A 161 -6.15 -19.38 -1.57
C ILE A 161 -6.20 -18.51 -0.32
N LEU A 162 -7.06 -17.50 -0.33
CA LEU A 162 -7.17 -16.51 0.74
C LEU A 162 -8.61 -16.03 0.84
N ALA A 163 -9.14 -15.87 2.05
CA ALA A 163 -10.43 -15.22 2.25
C ALA A 163 -10.39 -14.26 3.43
N TYR A 164 -11.14 -13.16 3.30
CA TYR A 164 -11.39 -12.18 4.35
C TYR A 164 -12.88 -12.01 4.56
N LEU A 165 -13.31 -11.91 5.82
CA LEU A 165 -14.56 -11.26 6.17
C LEU A 165 -14.30 -9.76 6.19
N TYR A 166 -15.13 -8.95 5.55
CA TYR A 166 -15.03 -7.50 5.60
C TYR A 166 -16.39 -6.88 5.92
N GLY A 167 -16.49 -5.55 5.88
CA GLY A 167 -17.76 -4.86 6.08
C GLY A 167 -18.25 -4.84 7.52
N SER A 168 -19.57 -4.83 7.71
CA SER A 168 -20.20 -4.54 9.01
C SER A 168 -19.80 -5.52 10.12
N ARG A 169 -19.73 -6.81 9.78
CA ARG A 169 -19.34 -7.92 10.67
C ARG A 169 -17.87 -7.90 11.03
N ALA A 170 -17.00 -7.50 10.10
CA ALA A 170 -15.57 -7.33 10.40
C ALA A 170 -15.33 -6.13 11.34
N ARG A 171 -16.17 -5.09 11.25
CA ARG A 171 -16.09 -3.89 12.10
C ARG A 171 -16.79 -4.03 13.47
N GLY A 172 -17.50 -5.12 13.73
CA GLY A 172 -18.29 -5.28 14.97
C GLY A 172 -19.52 -4.35 15.05
N THR A 173 -20.02 -3.90 13.89
CA THR A 173 -21.16 -2.97 13.76
C THR A 173 -22.39 -3.63 13.15
N GLU A 174 -22.37 -4.96 13.06
CA GLU A 174 -23.42 -5.77 12.47
C GLU A 174 -24.70 -5.76 13.29
N ARG A 175 -25.80 -5.99 12.58
CA ARG A 175 -27.12 -6.32 13.12
C ARG A 175 -27.41 -7.78 12.84
N GLU A 176 -28.44 -8.34 13.47
CA GLU A 176 -28.84 -9.75 13.24
C GLU A 176 -29.09 -10.06 11.76
N ASP A 177 -29.56 -9.07 10.99
CA ASP A 177 -29.85 -9.17 9.56
C ASP A 177 -28.70 -8.74 8.65
N SER A 178 -27.50 -8.44 9.16
CA SER A 178 -26.37 -8.05 8.32
C SER A 178 -25.86 -9.17 7.43
N ASP A 179 -25.43 -8.83 6.22
CA ASP A 179 -24.87 -9.78 5.27
C ASP A 179 -23.42 -10.15 5.68
N TYR A 180 -22.96 -11.29 5.19
CA TYR A 180 -21.58 -11.75 5.30
C TYR A 180 -20.83 -11.33 4.04
N ASP A 181 -20.15 -10.18 4.12
CA ASP A 181 -19.29 -9.69 3.06
C ASP A 181 -17.95 -10.46 3.10
N ILE A 182 -17.72 -11.35 2.13
CA ILE A 182 -16.54 -12.20 2.09
C ILE A 182 -15.76 -11.94 0.79
N ALA A 183 -14.50 -11.54 0.94
CA ALA A 183 -13.58 -11.36 -0.17
C ALA A 183 -12.71 -12.60 -0.33
N VAL A 184 -12.55 -13.10 -1.56
CA VAL A 184 -11.92 -14.38 -1.85
C VAL A 184 -10.89 -14.25 -2.97
N LEU A 185 -9.69 -14.79 -2.77
CA LEU A 185 -8.70 -14.98 -3.84
C LEU A 185 -8.74 -16.44 -4.30
N PHE A 186 -9.08 -16.67 -5.56
CA PHE A 186 -9.08 -18.00 -6.18
C PHE A 186 -7.75 -18.33 -6.85
N GLY A 187 -6.99 -17.32 -7.30
CA GLY A 187 -5.71 -17.49 -7.98
C GLY A 187 -5.83 -17.94 -9.44
N LYS A 188 -6.92 -17.58 -10.13
CA LYS A 188 -7.12 -17.91 -11.55
C LYS A 188 -7.48 -16.67 -12.38
N ALA A 189 -6.97 -16.58 -13.61
CA ALA A 189 -7.16 -15.38 -14.45
C ALA A 189 -8.63 -15.20 -14.92
N ASP A 190 -9.36 -16.31 -15.04
CA ASP A 190 -10.71 -16.37 -15.60
C ASP A 190 -11.82 -16.46 -14.54
N VAL A 191 -11.57 -16.02 -13.28
CA VAL A 191 -12.63 -15.95 -12.26
C VAL A 191 -13.86 -15.23 -12.79
N SER A 192 -15.01 -15.86 -12.61
CA SER A 192 -16.30 -15.38 -13.07
C SER A 192 -17.26 -15.18 -11.91
N VAL A 193 -18.30 -14.37 -12.12
CA VAL A 193 -19.40 -14.21 -11.17
C VAL A 193 -20.08 -15.55 -10.83
N VAL A 194 -20.03 -16.53 -11.74
CA VAL A 194 -20.54 -17.88 -11.47
C VAL A 194 -19.75 -18.59 -10.38
N ASP A 195 -18.44 -18.34 -10.27
CA ASP A 195 -17.60 -18.89 -9.20
C ASP A 195 -17.98 -18.27 -7.85
N GLU A 196 -18.19 -16.95 -7.81
CA GLU A 196 -18.66 -16.22 -6.63
C GLU A 196 -20.02 -16.75 -6.15
N ILE A 197 -21.00 -16.89 -7.06
CA ILE A 197 -22.34 -17.42 -6.77
C ILE A 197 -22.25 -18.85 -6.21
N ARG A 198 -21.46 -19.73 -6.85
CA ARG A 198 -21.31 -21.12 -6.40
C ARG A 198 -20.74 -21.20 -4.98
N LEU A 199 -19.72 -20.39 -4.71
CA LEU A 199 -19.11 -20.33 -3.39
C LEU A 199 -20.08 -19.75 -2.34
N ALA A 200 -20.81 -18.68 -2.67
CA ALA A 200 -21.83 -18.09 -1.81
C ALA A 200 -22.90 -19.11 -1.42
N MET A 201 -23.40 -19.89 -2.39
CA MET A 201 -24.39 -20.94 -2.14
C MET A 201 -23.84 -22.09 -1.27
N GLU A 202 -22.58 -22.48 -1.43
CA GLU A 202 -21.95 -23.50 -0.58
C GLU A 202 -21.75 -23.00 0.85
N ILE A 203 -21.28 -21.76 1.03
CA ILE A 203 -21.11 -21.13 2.34
C ILE A 203 -22.47 -20.95 3.03
N ALA A 204 -23.50 -20.48 2.32
CA ALA A 204 -24.84 -20.29 2.86
C ALA A 204 -25.41 -21.60 3.41
N ARG A 205 -25.25 -22.72 2.67
CA ARG A 205 -25.66 -24.05 3.14
C ARG A 205 -24.91 -24.49 4.39
N GLU A 206 -23.60 -24.27 4.44
CA GLU A 206 -22.77 -24.65 5.60
C GLU A 206 -23.11 -23.82 6.85
N LEU A 207 -23.45 -22.55 6.66
CA LEU A 207 -23.83 -21.63 7.75
C LEU A 207 -25.31 -21.74 8.14
N GLY A 208 -26.14 -22.46 7.36
CA GLY A 208 -27.58 -22.56 7.59
C GLY A 208 -28.33 -21.24 7.39
N VAL A 209 -27.79 -20.34 6.57
CA VAL A 209 -28.40 -19.04 6.25
C VAL A 209 -28.87 -19.02 4.80
N SER A 210 -29.70 -18.04 4.46
CA SER A 210 -30.12 -17.82 3.08
C SER A 210 -28.97 -17.27 2.24
N SER A 211 -28.89 -17.63 0.96
CA SER A 211 -27.77 -17.26 0.08
C SER A 211 -27.71 -15.77 -0.26
N ASP A 212 -28.82 -15.04 -0.09
CA ASP A 212 -28.87 -13.58 -0.17
C ASP A 212 -28.13 -12.88 0.98
N LYS A 213 -27.80 -13.61 2.05
CA LYS A 213 -26.98 -13.12 3.17
C LYS A 213 -25.49 -13.29 2.96
N ILE A 214 -25.05 -13.89 1.86
CA ILE A 214 -23.63 -14.12 1.58
C ILE A 214 -23.25 -13.33 0.33
N ASP A 215 -22.43 -12.29 0.50
CA ASP A 215 -21.84 -11.56 -0.63
C ASP A 215 -20.39 -12.01 -0.81
N ILE A 216 -20.07 -12.48 -2.02
CA ILE A 216 -18.72 -12.95 -2.37
C ILE A 216 -18.15 -12.04 -3.43
N VAL A 217 -16.96 -11.49 -3.16
CA VAL A 217 -16.20 -10.73 -4.14
C VAL A 217 -14.87 -11.42 -4.42
N ALA A 218 -14.54 -11.62 -5.70
CA ALA A 218 -13.24 -12.11 -6.13
C ALA A 218 -12.16 -11.02 -6.07
N LEU A 219 -11.18 -11.19 -5.18
CA LEU A 219 -9.98 -10.36 -5.08
C LEU A 219 -9.12 -10.40 -6.36
N ASP A 220 -9.23 -11.47 -7.16
CA ASP A 220 -8.55 -11.60 -8.45
C ASP A 220 -8.87 -10.43 -9.40
N LYS A 221 -10.08 -9.85 -9.31
CA LYS A 221 -10.57 -8.80 -10.21
C LYS A 221 -11.16 -7.57 -9.51
N ALA A 222 -11.19 -7.57 -8.18
CA ALA A 222 -11.70 -6.45 -7.40
C ALA A 222 -10.95 -5.15 -7.72
N ASP A 223 -11.68 -4.03 -7.69
CA ASP A 223 -11.08 -2.72 -7.91
C ASP A 223 -10.13 -2.33 -6.77
N PRO A 224 -9.15 -1.45 -7.03
CA PRO A 224 -8.14 -1.07 -6.03
C PRO A 224 -8.71 -0.45 -4.75
N LEU A 225 -9.83 0.28 -4.83
CA LEU A 225 -10.45 0.91 -3.65
C LEU A 225 -11.10 -0.14 -2.74
N LEU A 226 -11.77 -1.14 -3.33
CA LEU A 226 -12.33 -2.25 -2.58
C LEU A 226 -11.23 -3.10 -1.95
N LYS A 227 -10.17 -3.44 -2.70
CA LYS A 227 -9.00 -4.14 -2.15
C LYS A 227 -8.38 -3.37 -0.99
N MET A 228 -8.21 -2.05 -1.12
CA MET A 228 -7.69 -1.21 -0.05
C MET A 228 -8.59 -1.20 1.19
N ARG A 229 -9.92 -1.18 1.00
CA ARG A 229 -10.87 -1.32 2.11
C ARG A 229 -10.71 -2.67 2.81
N ILE A 230 -10.60 -3.76 2.05
CA ILE A 230 -10.42 -5.11 2.60
C ILE A 230 -9.08 -5.23 3.34
N LEU A 231 -7.98 -4.70 2.80
CA LEU A 231 -6.69 -4.69 3.49
C LEU A 231 -6.69 -3.84 4.78
N ARG A 232 -7.59 -2.87 4.89
CA ARG A 232 -7.75 -1.98 6.06
C ARG A 232 -8.65 -2.54 7.14
N GLU A 233 -9.78 -3.11 6.74
CA GLU A 233 -10.90 -3.43 7.63
C GLU A 233 -11.20 -4.93 7.67
N GLY A 234 -10.65 -5.71 6.74
CA GLY A 234 -10.91 -7.13 6.59
C GLY A 234 -10.26 -7.95 7.69
N VAL A 235 -11.02 -8.91 8.22
CA VAL A 235 -10.56 -9.96 9.12
C VAL A 235 -10.24 -11.19 8.27
N PRO A 236 -9.00 -11.67 8.23
CA PRO A 236 -8.65 -12.87 7.48
C PRO A 236 -9.36 -14.09 8.09
N ILE A 237 -10.01 -14.87 7.23
CA ILE A 237 -10.80 -16.04 7.64
C ILE A 237 -10.33 -17.36 7.01
N TYR A 238 -9.45 -17.32 6.01
CA TYR A 238 -8.86 -18.53 5.44
C TYR A 238 -7.55 -18.19 4.72
N GLU A 239 -6.51 -19.02 4.85
CA GLU A 239 -5.32 -18.92 4.02
C GLU A 239 -4.74 -20.29 3.66
N ARG A 240 -4.21 -20.43 2.44
CA ARG A 240 -3.47 -21.60 1.98
C ARG A 240 -2.51 -21.25 0.83
N PRO A 241 -1.23 -21.66 0.90
CA PRO A 241 -0.55 -22.24 2.05
C PRO A 241 -0.36 -21.20 3.18
N GLN A 242 -0.04 -21.69 4.38
CA GLN A 242 0.23 -20.82 5.53
C GLN A 242 1.32 -19.80 5.19
N GLY A 243 1.08 -18.53 5.52
CA GLY A 243 2.01 -17.43 5.21
C GLY A 243 1.88 -16.82 3.82
N PHE A 244 1.01 -17.38 2.95
CA PHE A 244 0.70 -16.76 1.66
C PHE A 244 0.09 -15.37 1.83
N ARG A 245 -0.78 -15.21 2.84
CA ARG A 245 -1.48 -13.95 3.12
C ARG A 245 -0.53 -12.78 3.24
N THR A 246 0.49 -12.89 4.10
CA THR A 246 1.42 -11.78 4.38
C THR A 246 2.14 -11.31 3.12
N ARG A 247 2.55 -12.25 2.25
CA ARG A 247 3.19 -11.92 0.98
C ARG A 247 2.21 -11.21 0.04
N TRP A 248 1.01 -11.76 -0.12
CA TRP A 248 -0.01 -11.19 -0.99
C TRP A 248 -0.46 -9.80 -0.53
N GLU A 249 -0.73 -9.62 0.76
CA GLU A 249 -1.11 -8.32 1.34
C GLU A 249 -0.06 -7.25 1.05
N ARG A 250 1.23 -7.61 1.15
CA ARG A 250 2.34 -6.70 0.86
C ARG A 250 2.37 -6.28 -0.60
N GLU A 251 2.39 -7.26 -1.50
CA GLU A 251 2.47 -7.03 -2.94
C GLU A 251 1.27 -6.19 -3.43
N GLU A 252 0.07 -6.56 -3.00
CA GLU A 252 -1.16 -5.86 -3.35
C GLU A 252 -1.21 -4.45 -2.74
N TYR A 253 -0.77 -4.28 -1.48
CA TYR A 253 -0.72 -2.97 -0.85
C TYR A 253 0.22 -2.01 -1.58
N LEU A 254 1.43 -2.47 -1.95
CA LEU A 254 2.37 -1.68 -2.73
C LEU A 254 1.80 -1.32 -4.10
N GLU A 255 1.10 -2.26 -4.76
CA GLU A 255 0.47 -2.01 -6.05
C GLU A 255 -0.65 -0.97 -5.97
N ILE A 256 -1.51 -1.07 -4.97
CA ILE A 256 -2.57 -0.09 -4.71
C ILE A 256 -1.97 1.30 -4.48
N LEU A 257 -0.93 1.42 -3.64
CA LEU A 257 -0.28 2.71 -3.40
C LEU A 257 0.29 3.30 -4.70
N ARG A 258 0.95 2.50 -5.54
CA ARG A 258 1.45 2.93 -6.84
C ARG A 258 0.32 3.44 -7.76
N GLN A 259 -0.82 2.75 -7.78
CA GLN A 259 -1.97 3.12 -8.60
C GLN A 259 -2.68 4.38 -8.08
N MET A 260 -2.82 4.51 -6.76
CA MET A 260 -3.41 5.72 -6.14
C MET A 260 -2.55 6.94 -6.40
N ASP A 261 -1.22 6.81 -6.29
CA ASP A 261 -0.30 7.87 -6.68
C ASP A 261 -0.53 8.25 -8.14
N LEU A 262 -0.57 7.27 -9.07
CA LEU A 262 -0.81 7.49 -10.51
C LEU A 262 -2.12 8.27 -10.76
N TYR A 263 -3.16 7.97 -9.98
CA TYR A 263 -4.46 8.63 -10.05
C TYR A 263 -4.41 10.08 -9.55
N GLU A 264 -3.70 10.36 -8.44
CA GLU A 264 -3.45 11.72 -7.98
C GLU A 264 -2.70 12.55 -9.04
N ILE A 265 -1.77 11.93 -9.78
CA ILE A 265 -1.09 12.57 -10.94
C ILE A 265 -2.11 13.02 -11.97
N TYR A 266 -3.02 12.13 -12.36
CA TYR A 266 -3.95 12.36 -13.45
C TYR A 266 -4.99 13.43 -13.10
N ILE A 267 -5.49 13.43 -11.87
CA ILE A 267 -6.43 14.45 -11.38
C ILE A 267 -5.72 15.79 -11.15
N GLY A 268 -4.54 15.79 -10.52
CA GLY A 268 -3.76 17.00 -10.26
C GLY A 268 -3.25 17.70 -11.52
N SER A 269 -3.14 16.97 -12.63
CA SER A 269 -2.76 17.48 -13.95
C SER A 269 -3.92 18.07 -14.76
N ARG A 270 -5.18 17.96 -14.30
CA ARG A 270 -6.28 18.71 -14.92
C ARG A 270 -6.09 20.19 -14.54
N PRO A 271 -5.95 21.12 -15.52
CA PRO A 271 -6.06 22.53 -15.19
C PRO A 271 -7.41 22.71 -14.48
N ARG A 272 -7.40 23.28 -13.28
CA ARG A 272 -8.64 23.70 -12.59
C ARG A 272 -9.47 24.41 -13.65
N SER A 273 -10.59 23.79 -14.03
CA SER A 273 -11.45 24.31 -15.08
C SER A 273 -11.78 25.76 -14.74
N THR A 274 -11.79 26.57 -15.78
CA THR A 274 -11.94 28.02 -15.82
C THR A 274 -13.23 28.56 -15.19
N GLU A 275 -14.02 27.73 -14.50
CA GLU A 275 -15.28 28.07 -13.84
C GLU A 275 -15.12 28.91 -12.58
N GLN A 276 -13.98 28.84 -11.87
CA GLN A 276 -13.77 29.66 -10.67
C GLN A 276 -13.25 31.09 -10.97
N ARG A 277 -12.88 31.41 -12.21
CA ARG A 277 -12.51 32.79 -12.59
C ARG A 277 -13.70 33.64 -13.03
N LYS A 278 -14.78 33.05 -13.55
CA LYS A 278 -15.97 33.83 -13.95
C LYS A 278 -16.84 34.31 -12.78
N ASN A 279 -16.82 33.62 -11.64
CA ASN A 279 -17.60 34.04 -10.47
C ASN A 279 -16.93 35.14 -9.62
N ARG A 280 -15.67 35.53 -9.91
CA ARG A 280 -15.03 36.69 -9.25
C ARG A 280 -15.09 37.98 -10.05
N GLU A 281 -15.46 37.93 -11.33
CA GLU A 281 -15.66 39.13 -12.16
C GLU A 281 -17.13 39.58 -12.23
N LEU A 282 -18.05 38.81 -11.65
CA LEU A 282 -19.48 39.14 -11.57
C LEU A 282 -19.91 39.70 -10.19
N GLU A 283 -18.99 39.74 -9.21
CA GLU A 283 -19.24 40.37 -7.90
C GLU A 283 -18.66 41.80 -7.80
N ASP A 284 -17.89 42.24 -8.80
CA ASP A 284 -17.28 43.58 -8.87
C ASP A 284 -17.95 44.50 -9.93
N HIS A 285 -19.15 44.18 -10.41
CA HIS A 285 -19.96 45.04 -11.28
C HIS A 285 -21.41 45.20 -10.83
#